data_AF-A0A831ZFK3-F1
#
_entry.id   AF-A0A831ZFK3-F1
#
_cell.length_a   1.000
_cell.length_b   1.000
_cell.length_c   1.000
_cell.angle_alpha   90.00
_cell.angle_beta   90.00
_cell.angle_gamma   90.00
#
_symmetry.space_group_name_H-M   'P 1'
#
loop_
_entity.id
_entity.type
_entity.pdbx_description
1 polymer ?
#
loop_
_entity_poly.entity_id
_entity_poly.type
_entity_poly.pdbx_seq_one_letter_code
_entity_poly.pdbx_strand_id
1 'polypeptide(L)'
;MEHVEAQQHPIGLYLKVWLLLFVLSTMSYMVDYLEFQSYLRWFLILLFMILKAGLIVAVFMHMSWERLALKCAILLPPLALLIFIGLMTMEADFTFIVRSIFFGQ
;
A
#
# COMPACT_ATOMS: atom_id res chain seq x y z
N MET A 1 -30.45 21.79 29.66
CA MET A 1 -29.09 21.46 30.14
C MET A 1 -28.41 20.72 29.02
N GLU A 2 -27.24 21.20 28.65
CA GLU A 2 -26.60 21.06 27.35
C GLU A 2 -26.33 19.59 26.98
N HIS A 3 -26.86 19.17 25.84
CA HIS A 3 -26.37 17.98 25.13
C HIS A 3 -25.00 18.33 24.60
N VAL A 4 -23.97 17.98 25.36
CA VAL A 4 -22.58 18.01 24.91
C VAL A 4 -22.50 17.18 23.64
N GLU A 5 -22.39 17.86 22.50
CA GLU A 5 -22.11 17.27 21.20
C GLU A 5 -20.78 16.55 21.29
N ALA A 6 -20.85 15.27 21.65
CA ALA A 6 -19.77 14.34 21.44
C ALA A 6 -19.45 14.43 19.95
N GLN A 7 -18.29 15.01 19.67
CA GLN A 7 -17.62 15.07 18.39
C GLN A 7 -17.28 13.62 17.97
N GLN A 8 -18.33 12.83 17.73
CA GLN A 8 -18.27 11.44 17.34
C GLN A 8 -17.92 11.43 15.88
N HIS A 9 -16.74 10.90 15.58
CA HIS A 9 -16.33 10.63 14.21
C HIS A 9 -17.50 10.03 13.44
N PRO A 10 -17.91 10.65 12.32
CA PRO A 10 -19.14 10.28 11.64
C PRO A 10 -19.04 8.82 11.22
N ILE A 11 -19.82 7.95 11.87
CA ILE A 11 -19.87 6.50 11.61
C ILE A 11 -20.10 6.21 10.11
N GLY A 12 -20.76 7.14 9.42
CA GLY A 12 -21.00 7.09 7.98
C GLY A 12 -19.73 7.16 7.13
N LEU A 13 -18.64 7.79 7.60
CA LEU A 13 -17.36 7.82 6.88
C LEU A 13 -16.69 6.44 6.91
N TYR A 14 -16.67 5.78 8.06
CA TYR A 14 -16.17 4.41 8.19
C TYR A 14 -16.97 3.42 7.34
N LEU A 15 -18.31 3.50 7.35
CA LEU A 15 -19.16 2.63 6.52
C LEU A 15 -18.93 2.83 5.02
N LYS A 16 -18.77 4.08 4.56
CA LYS A 16 -18.43 4.37 3.16
C LYS A 16 -17.10 3.77 2.76
N VAL A 17 -16.07 3.94 3.60
CA VAL A 17 -14.73 3.42 3.32
C VAL A 17 -14.70 1.90 3.38
N TRP A 18 -15.42 1.31 4.32
CA TRP A 18 -15.57 -0.14 4.42
C TRP A 18 -16.20 -0.73 3.15
N LEU A 19 -17.27 -0.10 2.64
CA LEU A 19 -17.87 -0.48 1.36
C LEU A 19 -16.88 -0.30 0.20
N LEU A 20 -16.08 0.77 0.21
CA LEU A 20 -15.04 1.03 -0.80
C LEU A 20 -13.96 -0.05 -0.79
N LEU A 21 -13.51 -0.49 0.40
CA LEU A 21 -12.57 -1.61 0.54
C LEU A 21 -13.17 -2.92 0.03
N PHE A 22 -14.46 -3.14 0.28
CA PHE A 22 -15.17 -4.30 -0.26
C PHE A 22 -15.19 -4.29 -1.79
N VAL A 23 -15.56 -3.17 -2.41
CA VAL A 23 -15.55 -3.00 -3.87
C VAL A 23 -14.15 -3.21 -4.46
N LEU A 24 -13.11 -2.66 -3.83
CA LEU A 24 -11.72 -2.88 -4.24
C LEU A 24 -11.32 -4.36 -4.18
N SER A 25 -11.73 -5.06 -3.11
CA SER A 25 -11.47 -6.49 -2.94
C SER A 25 -12.16 -7.31 -4.02
N THR A 26 -13.42 -6.99 -4.33
CA THR A 26 -14.17 -7.63 -5.42
C THR A 26 -13.52 -7.36 -6.78
N MET A 27 -13.09 -6.12 -7.05
CA MET A 27 -12.35 -5.81 -8.29
C MET A 27 -11.06 -6.60 -8.38
N SER A 28 -10.27 -6.68 -7.29
CA SER A 28 -9.03 -7.47 -7.26
C SER A 28 -9.27 -8.95 -7.58
N TYR A 29 -10.35 -9.53 -7.07
CA TYR A 29 -10.74 -10.91 -7.38
C TYR A 29 -11.20 -11.06 -8.83
N MET A 30 -11.90 -10.05 -9.36
CA MET A 30 -12.37 -10.05 -10.75
C MET A 30 -11.23 -9.94 -11.76
N VAL A 31 -10.10 -9.31 -11.41
CA VAL A 31 -8.88 -9.34 -12.24
C VAL A 31 -8.39 -10.77 -12.44
N ASP A 32 -8.43 -11.56 -11.38
CA ASP A 32 -7.99 -12.95 -11.39
C ASP A 32 -8.96 -13.82 -12.22
N TYR A 33 -10.27 -13.56 -12.09
CA TYR A 33 -11.32 -14.25 -12.85
C TYR A 33 -11.29 -13.96 -14.36
N LEU A 34 -10.91 -12.74 -14.75
CA LEU A 34 -10.85 -12.32 -16.16
C LEU A 34 -9.58 -12.80 -16.87
N GLU A 35 -8.72 -13.57 -16.19
CA GLU A 35 -7.50 -14.19 -16.73
C GLU A 35 -6.66 -13.25 -17.60
N PHE A 36 -6.51 -11.99 -17.17
CA PHE A 36 -5.68 -11.04 -17.88
C PHE A 36 -4.25 -11.59 -18.00
N GLN A 37 -3.74 -11.70 -19.22
CA GLN A 37 -2.42 -12.28 -19.44
C GLN A 37 -1.28 -11.29 -19.11
N SER A 38 -0.15 -11.87 -18.70
CA SER A 38 1.17 -11.24 -18.67
C SER A 38 1.28 -10.04 -17.70
N TYR A 39 1.75 -8.89 -18.17
CA TYR A 39 2.06 -7.72 -17.35
C TYR A 39 0.82 -6.99 -16.81
N LEU A 40 -0.32 -7.08 -17.50
CA LEU A 40 -1.52 -6.33 -17.10
C LEU A 40 -2.07 -6.84 -15.76
N ARG A 41 -1.99 -8.15 -15.51
CA ARG A 41 -2.35 -8.76 -14.22
C ARG A 41 -1.46 -8.25 -13.09
N TRP A 42 -0.15 -8.25 -13.32
CA TRP A 42 0.83 -7.77 -12.34
C TRP A 42 0.58 -6.31 -11.97
N PHE A 43 0.35 -5.45 -12.97
CA PHE A 43 0.06 -4.05 -12.74
C PHE A 43 -1.26 -3.85 -11.97
N LEU A 44 -2.35 -4.53 -12.36
CA LEU A 44 -3.64 -4.40 -11.68
C LEU A 44 -3.59 -4.91 -10.24
N ILE A 45 -2.96 -6.06 -9.98
CA ILE A 45 -2.84 -6.60 -8.61
C ILE A 45 -2.06 -5.63 -7.71
N LEU A 46 -0.93 -5.12 -8.20
CA LEU A 46 -0.13 -4.14 -7.45
C LEU A 46 -0.91 -2.84 -7.23
N LEU A 47 -1.64 -2.36 -8.25
CA LEU A 47 -2.49 -1.18 -8.15
C LEU A 47 -3.55 -1.39 -7.05
N PHE A 48 -4.30 -2.48 -7.07
CA PHE A 48 -5.32 -2.78 -6.05
C PHE A 48 -4.72 -2.97 -4.65
N MET A 49 -3.54 -3.58 -4.54
CA MET A 49 -2.82 -3.73 -3.28
C MET A 49 -2.43 -2.37 -2.67
N ILE A 50 -1.86 -1.45 -3.45
CA ILE A 50 -1.49 -0.11 -2.98
C ILE A 50 -2.74 0.69 -2.64
N LEU A 51 -3.78 0.63 -3.48
CA LEU A 51 -5.01 1.38 -3.28
C LEU A 51 -5.71 0.98 -1.98
N LYS A 52 -5.85 -0.33 -1.70
CA LYS A 52 -6.46 -0.80 -0.46
C LYS A 52 -5.58 -0.49 0.76
N ALA A 53 -4.26 -0.64 0.66
CA ALA A 53 -3.33 -0.31 1.75
C ALA A 53 -3.38 1.19 2.08
N GLY A 54 -3.39 2.05 1.06
CA GLY A 54 -3.54 3.49 1.21
C GLY A 54 -4.87 3.89 1.85
N LEU A 55 -5.98 3.27 1.45
CA LEU A 55 -7.30 3.46 2.07
C LEU A 55 -7.31 3.05 3.55
N ILE A 56 -6.69 1.91 3.89
CA ILE A 56 -6.58 1.43 5.27
C ILE A 56 -5.74 2.41 6.11
N VAL A 57 -4.59 2.85 5.60
CA VAL A 57 -3.71 3.80 6.29
C VAL A 57 -4.40 5.16 6.47
N ALA A 58 -5.08 5.67 5.45
CA ALA A 58 -5.74 6.96 5.49
C ALA A 58 -6.92 7.00 6.49
N VAL A 59 -7.66 5.90 6.63
CA VAL A 59 -8.95 5.89 7.34
C VAL A 59 -8.92 5.07 8.63
N PHE A 60 -8.44 3.83 8.58
CA PHE A 60 -8.41 2.95 9.76
C PHE A 60 -7.25 3.30 10.68
N MET A 61 -6.12 3.73 10.12
CA MET A 61 -4.98 4.22 10.89
C MET A 61 -5.10 5.72 11.22
N HIS A 62 -6.34 6.22 11.38
CA HIS A 62 -6.74 7.54 11.93
C HIS A 62 -5.92 8.74 11.42
N MET A 63 -5.47 8.68 10.17
CA MET A 63 -4.47 9.61 9.65
C MET A 63 -5.00 11.02 9.36
N SER A 64 -6.33 11.22 9.41
CA SER A 64 -6.95 12.54 9.25
C SER A 64 -6.99 13.38 10.53
N TRP A 65 -6.66 12.84 11.72
CA TRP A 65 -6.92 13.55 12.99
C TRP A 65 -5.76 13.61 14.01
N GLU A 66 -4.58 13.05 13.72
CA GLU A 66 -3.43 13.03 14.65
C GLU A 66 -2.15 13.73 14.16
N ARG A 67 -1.20 13.94 15.11
CA ARG A 67 0.08 14.63 14.93
C ARG A 67 0.94 13.97 13.84
N LEU A 68 1.67 14.81 13.09
CA LEU A 68 2.61 14.41 12.03
C LEU A 68 3.62 13.32 12.47
N ALA A 69 4.00 13.31 13.76
CA ALA A 69 4.94 12.35 14.31
C ALA A 69 4.46 10.88 14.20
N LEU A 70 3.17 10.61 14.41
CA LEU A 70 2.62 9.25 14.30
C LEU A 70 2.54 8.81 12.83
N LYS A 71 2.27 9.75 11.92
CA LYS A 71 2.31 9.51 10.47
C LYS A 71 3.70 9.08 10.01
N CYS A 72 4.73 9.80 10.47
CA CYS A 72 6.12 9.42 10.20
C CYS A 72 6.46 8.06 10.82
N ALA A 73 6.06 7.77 12.06
CA ALA A 73 6.38 6.49 12.70
C ALA A 73 5.82 5.26 11.95
N ILE A 74 4.66 5.39 11.30
CA ILE A 74 4.01 4.30 10.56
C ILE A 74 4.52 4.22 9.11
N LEU A 75 4.79 5.35 8.46
CA LEU A 75 5.22 5.39 7.06
C LEU A 75 6.73 5.17 6.90
N LEU A 76 7.52 5.48 7.93
CA LEU A 76 8.97 5.30 7.91
C LEU A 76 9.41 3.84 7.77
N PRO A 77 8.84 2.84 8.47
CA PRO A 77 9.18 1.43 8.27
C PRO A 77 8.97 0.92 6.83
N PRO A 78 7.80 1.09 6.17
CA PRO A 78 7.64 0.65 4.80
C PRO A 78 8.51 1.44 3.81
N LEU A 79 8.76 2.73 4.06
CA LEU A 79 9.68 3.51 3.24
C LEU A 79 11.13 3.00 3.37
N ALA A 80 11.59 2.72 4.60
CA ALA A 80 12.91 2.17 4.84
C ALA A 80 13.10 0.81 4.16
N LEU A 81 12.07 -0.04 4.18
CA LEU A 81 12.08 -1.31 3.46
C LEU A 81 12.16 -1.10 1.94
N LEU A 82 11.41 -0.15 1.37
CA LEU A 82 11.50 0.16 -0.07
C LEU A 82 12.91 0.64 -0.46
N ILE A 83 13.51 1.51 0.34
CA ILE A 83 14.89 1.98 0.12
C ILE A 83 15.87 0.81 0.21
N PHE A 84 15.72 -0.04 1.23
CA PHE A 84 16.59 -1.20 1.42
C PHE A 84 16.49 -2.20 0.26
N ILE A 85 15.28 -2.51 -0.21
CA ILE A 85 15.06 -3.36 -1.38
C ILE A 85 15.71 -2.72 -2.61
N GLY A 86 15.53 -1.42 -2.83
CA GLY A 86 16.16 -0.69 -3.94
C GLY A 86 17.68 -0.80 -3.91
N LEU A 87 18.31 -0.53 -2.77
CA LEU A 87 19.76 -0.68 -2.59
C LEU A 87 20.22 -2.12 -2.88
N MET A 88 19.54 -3.12 -2.32
CA MET A 88 19.88 -4.53 -2.55
C MET A 88 19.72 -4.95 -4.00
N THR A 89 18.73 -4.39 -4.73
CA THR A 89 18.59 -4.65 -6.17
C THR A 89 19.73 -4.05 -6.99
N MET A 90 20.22 -2.86 -6.63
CA MET A 90 21.37 -2.24 -7.33
C MET A 90 22.66 -3.01 -7.05
N GLU A 91 22.89 -3.41 -5.81
CA GLU A 91 24.06 -4.23 -5.42
C GLU A 91 24.04 -5.61 -6.09
N ALA A 92 22.86 -6.22 -6.23
CA ALA A 92 22.69 -7.49 -6.93
C ALA A 92 23.06 -7.37 -8.42
N ASP A 93 22.62 -6.30 -9.09
CA ASP A 93 22.95 -6.02 -10.49
C ASP A 93 24.46 -5.78 -10.68
N PHE A 94 25.07 -4.97 -9.81
CA PHE A 94 26.51 -4.74 -9.82
C PHE A 94 27.30 -6.05 -9.63
N THR A 95 26.90 -6.87 -8.67
CA THR A 95 27.52 -8.19 -8.42
C THR A 95 27.34 -9.12 -9.63
N PHE A 96 26.19 -9.09 -10.29
CA PHE A 96 25.92 -9.89 -11.47
C PHE A 96 26.82 -9.49 -12.64
N ILE A 97 26.95 -8.19 -12.92
CA ILE A 97 27.82 -7.64 -13.96
C ILE A 97 29.28 -8.01 -13.69
N VAL A 98 29.78 -7.76 -12.48
CA VAL A 98 31.18 -8.08 -12.11
C VAL A 98 31.45 -9.59 -12.23
N ARG A 99 30.50 -10.45 -11.82
CA ARG A 99 30.66 -11.91 -12.01
C ARG A 99 30.70 -12.30 -13.48
N SER A 100 29.85 -11.74 -14.33
CA SER A 100 29.90 -12.03 -15.77
C SER A 100 31.24 -11.60 -16.38
N ILE A 101 31.77 -10.43 -16.00
CA ILE A 101 33.06 -9.93 -16.50
C ILE A 101 34.24 -10.82 -16.07
N PHE A 102 34.28 -11.25 -14.80
CA PHE A 102 35.46 -11.94 -14.23
C PHE A 102 35.38 -13.47 -14.24
N PHE A 103 34.19 -14.06 -14.12
CA PHE A 103 34.00 -15.52 -14.06
C PHE A 103 33.46 -16.11 -15.37
N GLY A 104 33.21 -15.28 -16.38
CA GLY A 104 33.21 -15.68 -17.79
C GLY A 104 32.28 -16.85 -18.13
N GLN A 105 31.01 -16.51 -18.29
CA GLN A 105 30.42 -16.64 -19.62
C GLN A 105 30.21 -15.24 -20.19
#